data_AF-A0A443S0C4-F1
#
_entry.id   AF-A0A443S0C4-F1
#
_cell.length_a   1.000
_cell.length_b   1.000
_cell.length_c   1.000
_cell.angle_alpha   90.00
_cell.angle_beta   90.00
_cell.angle_gamma   90.00
#
_symmetry.space_group_name_H-M   'P 1'
#
loop_
_entity.id
_entity.type
_entity.pdbx_description
1 polymer ?
#
loop_
_entity_poly.entity_id
_entity_poly.type
_entity_poly.pdbx_seq_one_letter_code
_entity_poly.pdbx_strand_id
1 'polypeptide(L)'
;IDASTERHTADYIENQVKDVITELGISKFTAVIGDNASNMKRMKTNMNKNYPHILPIGCAAHIINLFIQDLCKLQDISIILKKAKKIALEIKGSAVKLGTFRKFSKGKCNSLQVPIITRWYSVGAMVNSIIKAKEVLQQLAISSEIKLINRDIILNVEFWNQIEELQLIFNPLSEAIGLLEADNSTLSIVPQIFKNIKTSILDIDEGTIGNNTQIMELLESRKNMAIKEWHLLANLIDPNFKGAALTEQERFKGEKYMEEYMKVCGYWESLEIRSKIFASYNEFIACKGNYNRRKYKPL
;
A
#
# COMPACT_ATOMS: atom_id res chain seq x y z
N ILE A 1 19.87 -10.63 -3.04
CA ILE A 1 20.59 -11.06 -1.81
C ILE A 1 19.64 -11.97 -1.06
N ASP A 2 19.84 -13.29 -1.17
CA ASP A 2 19.17 -14.26 -0.30
C ASP A 2 20.01 -14.37 0.98
N ALA A 3 19.44 -13.99 2.12
CA ALA A 3 20.13 -13.96 3.42
C ALA A 3 19.53 -14.98 4.40
N SER A 4 18.77 -15.96 3.90
CA SER A 4 17.96 -16.90 4.70
C SER A 4 18.75 -17.78 5.69
N THR A 5 20.08 -17.82 5.61
CA THR A 5 20.95 -18.66 6.45
C THR A 5 21.75 -17.92 7.52
N GLU A 6 21.71 -16.58 7.55
CA GLU A 6 22.55 -15.76 8.45
C GLU A 6 21.72 -14.80 9.31
N ARG A 7 22.26 -14.34 10.45
CA ARG A 7 21.60 -13.28 11.22
C ARG A 7 21.52 -12.03 10.35
N HIS A 8 20.30 -11.66 9.95
CA HIS A 8 19.94 -10.47 9.18
C HIS A 8 20.25 -9.14 9.90
N THR A 9 21.48 -8.96 10.39
CA THR A 9 21.95 -7.71 10.97
C THR A 9 22.03 -6.65 9.88
N ALA A 10 21.81 -5.39 10.25
CA ALA A 10 21.92 -4.27 9.30
C ALA A 10 23.30 -4.26 8.61
N ASP A 11 24.36 -4.57 9.37
CA ASP A 11 25.75 -4.53 8.89
C ASP A 11 26.03 -5.62 7.85
N TYR A 12 25.49 -6.84 8.05
CA TYR A 12 25.61 -7.91 7.05
C TYR A 12 24.92 -7.54 5.72
N ILE A 13 23.67 -7.05 5.80
CA ILE A 13 22.91 -6.66 4.61
C ILE A 13 23.60 -5.49 3.90
N GLU A 14 24.11 -4.53 4.66
CA GLU A 14 24.84 -3.39 4.11
C GLU A 14 26.09 -3.82 3.34
N ASN A 15 26.88 -4.75 3.88
CA ASN A 15 28.06 -5.27 3.20
C ASN A 15 27.70 -5.97 1.88
N GLN A 16 26.67 -6.81 1.89
CA GLN A 16 26.19 -7.48 0.68
C GLN A 16 25.73 -6.49 -0.40
N VAL A 17 25.05 -5.41 -0.02
CA VAL A 17 24.66 -4.34 -0.96
C VAL A 17 25.88 -3.58 -1.48
N LYS A 18 26.87 -3.30 -0.61
CA LYS A 18 28.13 -2.64 -0.99
C LYS A 18 28.96 -3.46 -1.97
N ASP A 19 29.02 -4.77 -1.78
CA ASP A 19 29.77 -5.66 -2.67
C ASP A 19 29.24 -5.56 -4.11
N VAL A 20 27.91 -5.67 -4.28
CA VAL A 20 27.24 -5.53 -5.58
C VAL A 20 27.47 -4.15 -6.20
N ILE A 21 27.36 -3.08 -5.40
CA ILE A 21 27.56 -1.72 -5.87
C ILE A 21 29.01 -1.48 -6.31
N THR A 22 29.97 -2.05 -5.59
CA THR A 22 31.40 -1.94 -5.89
C THR A 22 31.73 -2.71 -7.17
N GLU A 23 31.20 -3.92 -7.32
CA GLU A 23 31.38 -4.76 -8.51
C GLU A 23 30.85 -4.08 -9.78
N LEU A 24 29.63 -3.51 -9.72
CA LEU A 24 28.97 -2.96 -10.90
C LEU A 24 29.30 -1.49 -11.17
N GLY A 25 29.78 -0.78 -10.16
CA GLY A 25 30.12 0.64 -10.20
C GLY A 25 29.02 1.52 -9.62
N ILE A 26 29.39 2.33 -8.62
CA ILE A 26 28.49 3.19 -7.83
C ILE A 26 27.65 4.17 -8.65
N SER A 27 28.16 4.63 -9.80
CA SER A 27 27.47 5.59 -10.67
C SER A 27 26.25 5.00 -11.38
N LYS A 28 26.10 3.67 -11.40
CA LYS A 28 24.95 2.98 -12.02
C LYS A 28 23.73 2.88 -11.10
N PHE A 29 23.86 3.29 -9.84
CA PHE A 29 22.81 3.15 -8.84
C PHE A 29 22.27 4.51 -8.40
N THR A 30 20.96 4.60 -8.30
CA THR A 30 20.24 5.82 -7.86
C THR A 30 19.43 5.60 -6.60
N ALA A 31 19.13 4.36 -6.22
CA ALA A 31 18.34 4.06 -5.03
C ALA A 31 18.64 2.67 -4.48
N VAL A 32 18.43 2.51 -3.18
CA VAL A 32 18.27 1.22 -2.52
C VAL A 32 16.87 1.17 -1.93
N ILE A 33 16.10 0.15 -2.34
CA ILE A 33 14.72 -0.05 -1.93
C ILE A 33 14.67 -1.27 -1.02
N GLY A 34 13.92 -1.16 0.07
CA GLY A 34 13.68 -2.29 0.97
C GLY A 34 12.49 -2.02 1.88
N ASP A 35 12.09 -3.04 2.64
CA ASP A 35 11.04 -2.89 3.64
C ASP A 35 11.41 -1.85 4.73
N ASN A 36 10.47 -1.62 5.65
CA ASN A 36 10.62 -0.61 6.70
C ASN A 36 11.03 -1.19 8.06
N ALA A 37 11.54 -2.43 8.09
CA ALA A 37 12.13 -3.02 9.28
C ALA A 37 13.35 -2.21 9.75
N SER A 38 13.67 -2.30 11.05
CA SER A 38 14.75 -1.53 11.67
C SER A 38 16.10 -1.75 10.98
N ASN A 39 16.44 -3.00 10.65
CA ASN A 39 17.71 -3.34 10.02
C ASN A 39 17.80 -2.80 8.59
N MET A 40 16.71 -2.88 7.82
CA MET A 40 16.63 -2.33 6.46
C MET A 40 16.69 -0.82 6.46
N LYS A 41 16.02 -0.16 7.42
CA LYS A 41 16.13 1.30 7.61
C LYS A 41 17.56 1.72 7.91
N ARG A 42 18.22 1.06 8.88
CA ARG A 42 19.62 1.36 9.23
C ARG A 42 20.55 1.19 8.03
N MET A 43 20.44 0.08 7.31
CA MET A 43 21.22 -0.17 6.10
C MET A 43 21.01 0.94 5.05
N LYS A 44 19.75 1.26 4.71
CA LYS A 44 19.44 2.30 3.72
C LYS A 44 19.98 3.68 4.13
N THR A 45 19.82 4.04 5.40
CA THR A 45 20.34 5.30 5.95
C THR A 45 21.88 5.34 5.86
N ASN A 46 22.56 4.26 6.22
CA ASN A 46 24.02 4.17 6.11
C ASN A 46 24.48 4.25 4.65
N MET A 47 23.77 3.59 3.74
CA MET A 47 24.04 3.67 2.30
C MET A 47 23.93 5.09 1.77
N ASN A 48 22.86 5.81 2.10
CA ASN A 48 22.71 7.21 1.70
C ASN A 48 23.76 8.12 2.36
N LYS A 49 24.17 7.84 3.60
CA LYS A 49 25.24 8.61 4.25
C LYS A 49 26.59 8.44 3.55
N ASN A 50 26.92 7.22 3.12
CA ASN A 50 28.17 6.91 2.42
C ASN A 50 28.12 7.34 0.94
N TYR A 51 26.93 7.30 0.34
CA TYR A 51 26.68 7.62 -1.06
C TYR A 51 25.44 8.52 -1.16
N PRO A 52 25.60 9.85 -1.00
CA PRO A 52 24.48 10.77 -0.90
C PRO A 52 23.49 10.75 -2.09
N HIS A 53 23.96 10.38 -3.29
CA HIS A 53 23.12 10.25 -4.49
C HIS A 53 22.26 8.97 -4.50
N ILE A 54 22.52 8.00 -3.64
CA ILE A 54 21.70 6.78 -3.55
C ILE A 54 20.55 7.00 -2.58
N LEU A 55 19.33 7.02 -3.09
CA LEU A 55 18.12 7.28 -2.32
C LEU A 55 17.75 6.09 -1.38
N PRO A 56 17.47 6.35 -0.09
CA PRO A 56 17.08 5.33 0.89
C PRO A 56 15.57 5.09 0.89
N ILE A 57 15.05 4.35 -0.09
CA ILE A 57 13.60 4.25 -0.32
C ILE A 57 12.95 3.15 0.53
N GLY A 58 11.89 3.53 1.24
CA GLY A 58 11.02 2.62 1.99
C GLY A 58 9.92 2.00 1.11
N CYS A 59 9.55 0.76 1.41
CA CYS A 59 8.44 0.09 0.72
C CYS A 59 7.09 0.74 1.10
N ALA A 60 6.42 1.37 0.13
CA ALA A 60 5.11 1.97 0.34
C ALA A 60 4.01 0.92 0.59
N ALA A 61 4.04 -0.24 -0.09
CA ALA A 61 3.10 -1.34 0.15
C ALA A 61 3.17 -1.83 1.60
N HIS A 62 4.37 -1.88 2.18
CA HIS A 62 4.54 -2.20 3.60
C HIS A 62 3.92 -1.12 4.50
N ILE A 63 3.98 0.16 4.16
CA ILE A 63 3.30 1.22 4.93
C ILE A 63 1.78 1.08 4.87
N ILE A 64 1.20 0.74 3.71
CA ILE A 64 -0.25 0.48 3.60
C ILE A 64 -0.65 -0.74 4.43
N ASN A 65 0.17 -1.79 4.44
CA ASN A 65 -0.04 -2.94 5.33
C ASN A 65 -0.02 -2.54 6.83
N LEU A 66 0.88 -1.65 7.23
CA LEU A 66 0.90 -1.11 8.60
C LEU A 66 -0.34 -0.24 8.90
N PHE A 67 -0.87 0.47 7.90
CA PHE A 67 -2.14 1.21 8.05
C PHE A 67 -3.31 0.25 8.28
N ILE A 68 -3.45 -0.81 7.47
CA ILE A 68 -4.44 -1.87 7.68
C ILE A 68 -4.33 -2.47 9.09
N GLN A 69 -3.11 -2.71 9.56
CA GLN A 69 -2.88 -3.22 10.91
C GLN A 69 -3.41 -2.27 11.99
N ASP A 70 -3.24 -0.96 11.84
CA ASP A 70 -3.76 0.01 12.80
C ASP A 70 -5.29 0.05 12.77
N LEU A 71 -5.91 0.00 11.58
CA LEU A 71 -7.36 -0.10 11.44
C LEU A 71 -7.91 -1.34 12.15
N CYS A 72 -7.24 -2.47 12.04
CA CYS A 72 -7.65 -3.72 12.71
C CYS A 72 -7.61 -3.64 14.25
N LYS A 73 -6.89 -2.65 14.82
CA LYS A 73 -6.81 -2.41 16.26
C LYS A 73 -7.91 -1.46 16.77
N LEU A 74 -8.53 -0.67 15.90
CA LEU A 74 -9.66 0.18 16.27
C LEU A 74 -10.81 -0.68 16.78
N GLN A 75 -11.39 -0.32 17.92
CA GLN A 75 -12.33 -1.18 18.65
C GLN A 75 -13.53 -1.57 17.78
N ASP A 76 -14.17 -0.60 17.12
CA ASP A 76 -15.37 -0.81 16.31
C ASP A 76 -15.09 -1.75 15.13
N ILE A 77 -13.99 -1.50 14.41
CA ILE A 77 -13.52 -2.37 13.32
C ILE A 77 -13.17 -3.77 13.84
N SER A 78 -12.43 -3.87 14.95
CA SER A 78 -11.96 -5.13 15.52
C SER A 78 -13.11 -6.05 15.93
N ILE A 79 -14.19 -5.49 16.48
CA ILE A 79 -15.39 -6.26 16.87
C ILE A 79 -16.04 -6.92 15.65
N ILE A 80 -16.21 -6.16 14.56
CA ILE A 80 -16.83 -6.66 13.32
C ILE A 80 -15.93 -7.71 12.67
N LEU A 81 -14.62 -7.45 12.57
CA LEU A 81 -13.65 -8.40 12.02
C LEU A 81 -13.61 -9.71 12.83
N LYS A 82 -13.73 -9.66 14.15
CA LYS A 82 -13.84 -10.85 15.01
C LYS A 82 -15.12 -11.64 14.73
N LYS A 83 -16.27 -10.97 14.57
CA LYS A 83 -17.55 -11.62 14.18
C LYS A 83 -17.41 -12.30 12.81
N ALA A 84 -16.88 -11.60 11.81
CA ALA A 84 -16.64 -12.14 10.47
C ALA A 84 -15.69 -13.37 10.51
N LYS A 85 -14.60 -13.28 11.28
CA LYS A 85 -13.64 -14.38 11.45
C LYS A 85 -14.28 -15.60 12.12
N LYS A 86 -15.16 -15.42 13.11
CA LYS A 86 -15.90 -16.51 13.75
C LYS A 86 -16.77 -17.26 12.75
N ILE A 87 -17.51 -16.53 11.89
CA ILE A 87 -18.32 -17.13 10.82
C ILE A 87 -17.43 -17.92 9.85
N ALA A 88 -16.34 -17.32 9.36
CA ALA A 88 -15.42 -17.97 8.43
C ALA A 88 -14.81 -19.25 9.02
N LEU A 89 -14.34 -19.20 10.27
CA LEU A 89 -13.75 -20.35 10.96
C LEU A 89 -14.80 -21.43 11.25
N GLU A 90 -16.02 -21.08 11.60
CA GLU A 90 -17.07 -22.05 11.85
C GLU A 90 -17.39 -22.89 10.61
N ILE A 91 -17.52 -22.25 9.45
CA ILE A 91 -17.80 -22.97 8.20
C ILE A 91 -16.59 -23.81 7.77
N LYS A 92 -15.37 -23.24 7.82
CA LYS A 92 -14.17 -23.95 7.38
C LYS A 92 -13.70 -25.05 8.34
N GLY A 93 -14.01 -24.91 9.63
CA GLY A 93 -13.56 -25.81 10.68
C GLY A 93 -14.29 -27.15 10.73
N SER A 94 -15.36 -27.34 9.94
CA SER A 94 -16.13 -28.58 9.88
C SER A 94 -16.32 -29.03 8.44
N ALA A 95 -15.88 -30.24 8.11
CA ALA A 95 -16.07 -30.83 6.79
C ALA A 95 -17.56 -30.90 6.41
N VAL A 96 -18.43 -31.19 7.38
CA VAL A 96 -19.89 -31.21 7.19
C VAL A 96 -20.39 -29.81 6.86
N LYS A 97 -20.08 -28.79 7.69
CA LYS A 97 -20.55 -27.41 7.43
C LYS A 97 -20.01 -26.86 6.11
N LEU A 98 -18.75 -27.13 5.77
CA LEU A 98 -18.16 -26.72 4.51
C LEU A 98 -18.80 -27.44 3.31
N GLY A 99 -19.10 -28.73 3.44
CA GLY A 99 -19.80 -29.51 2.42
C GLY A 99 -21.21 -28.97 2.16
N THR A 100 -21.99 -28.73 3.22
CA THR A 100 -23.33 -28.13 3.11
C THR A 100 -23.24 -26.71 2.56
N PHE A 101 -22.26 -25.91 2.98
CA PHE A 101 -22.03 -24.58 2.42
C PHE A 101 -21.81 -24.61 0.90
N ARG A 102 -20.98 -25.54 0.42
CA ARG A 102 -20.74 -25.72 -1.03
C ARG A 102 -21.98 -26.20 -1.78
N LYS A 103 -22.78 -27.07 -1.17
CA LYS A 103 -24.07 -27.52 -1.72
C LYS A 103 -25.03 -26.33 -1.91
N PHE A 104 -25.16 -25.47 -0.90
CA PHE A 104 -26.02 -24.28 -0.98
C PHE A 104 -25.45 -23.21 -1.91
N SER A 105 -24.13 -23.07 -1.98
CA SER A 105 -23.51 -22.04 -2.82
C SER A 105 -23.60 -22.33 -4.32
N LYS A 106 -23.85 -23.59 -4.73
CA LYS A 106 -23.97 -24.01 -6.13
C LYS A 106 -22.82 -23.51 -7.02
N GLY A 107 -21.60 -23.49 -6.48
CA GLY A 107 -20.40 -23.03 -7.20
C GLY A 107 -20.16 -21.52 -7.20
N LYS A 108 -21.09 -20.69 -6.68
CA LYS A 108 -20.94 -19.22 -6.64
C LYS A 108 -19.88 -18.73 -5.65
N CYS A 109 -19.73 -19.46 -4.53
CA CYS A 109 -18.71 -19.22 -3.52
C CYS A 109 -18.28 -20.55 -2.90
N ASN A 110 -17.05 -20.98 -3.15
CA ASN A 110 -16.59 -22.33 -2.79
C ASN A 110 -15.88 -22.41 -1.44
N SER A 111 -15.43 -21.26 -0.91
CA SER A 111 -14.79 -21.17 0.40
C SER A 111 -14.75 -19.74 0.91
N LEU A 112 -14.89 -19.60 2.23
CA LEU A 112 -14.61 -18.36 2.93
C LEU A 112 -13.10 -18.17 3.11
N GLN A 113 -12.67 -16.92 3.18
CA GLN A 113 -11.29 -16.55 3.48
C GLN A 113 -11.14 -16.30 4.98
N VAL A 114 -9.95 -16.61 5.52
CA VAL A 114 -9.58 -16.33 6.91
C VAL A 114 -8.28 -15.54 6.87
N PRO A 115 -8.16 -14.45 7.63
CA PRO A 115 -6.99 -13.60 7.58
C PRO A 115 -5.75 -14.37 8.07
N ILE A 116 -4.67 -14.23 7.30
CA ILE A 116 -3.33 -14.67 7.64
C ILE A 116 -2.66 -13.51 8.38
N ILE A 117 -2.17 -13.75 9.59
CA ILE A 117 -1.67 -12.72 10.53
C ILE A 117 -0.59 -11.83 9.89
N THR A 118 0.23 -12.39 8.99
CA THR A 118 1.35 -11.70 8.35
C THR A 118 1.00 -11.08 6.99
N ARG A 119 -0.22 -11.27 6.46
CA ARG A 119 -0.64 -10.78 5.14
C ARG A 119 -1.90 -9.95 5.27
N TRP A 120 -1.76 -8.67 5.56
CA TRP A 120 -2.87 -7.81 5.97
C TRP A 120 -3.94 -7.62 4.87
N TYR A 121 -3.60 -7.72 3.58
CA TYR A 121 -4.58 -7.77 2.49
C TYR A 121 -5.60 -8.93 2.63
N SER A 122 -5.24 -10.01 3.34
CA SER A 122 -6.16 -11.14 3.59
C SER A 122 -7.33 -10.78 4.50
N VAL A 123 -7.26 -9.66 5.23
CA VAL A 123 -8.41 -9.11 5.98
C VAL A 123 -9.48 -8.64 5.02
N GLY A 124 -9.12 -7.84 4.00
CA GLY A 124 -10.04 -7.43 2.94
C GLY A 124 -10.61 -8.63 2.18
N ALA A 125 -9.78 -9.64 1.91
CA ALA A 125 -10.25 -10.89 1.29
C ALA A 125 -11.30 -11.64 2.14
N MET A 126 -11.15 -11.66 3.48
CA MET A 126 -12.17 -12.20 4.39
C MET A 126 -13.47 -11.42 4.29
N VAL A 127 -13.42 -10.09 4.45
CA VAL A 127 -14.58 -9.20 4.36
C VAL A 127 -15.34 -9.45 3.05
N ASN A 128 -14.64 -9.38 1.92
CA ASN A 128 -15.22 -9.64 0.59
C ASN A 128 -15.81 -11.05 0.46
N SER A 129 -15.15 -12.07 0.99
CA SER A 129 -15.65 -13.45 0.91
C SER A 129 -16.91 -13.68 1.74
N ILE A 130 -17.04 -13.01 2.89
CA ILE A 130 -18.22 -13.10 3.76
C ILE A 130 -19.41 -12.39 3.11
N ILE A 131 -19.22 -11.18 2.59
CA ILE A 131 -20.26 -10.42 1.88
C ILE A 131 -20.74 -11.19 0.66
N LYS A 132 -19.83 -11.71 -0.17
CA LYS A 132 -20.18 -12.55 -1.32
C LYS A 132 -20.98 -13.80 -0.94
N ALA A 133 -20.82 -14.29 0.30
CA ALA A 133 -21.51 -15.46 0.81
C ALA A 133 -22.77 -15.12 1.63
N LYS A 134 -23.20 -13.85 1.71
CA LYS A 134 -24.31 -13.38 2.56
C LYS A 134 -25.58 -14.23 2.43
N GLU A 135 -26.12 -14.34 1.21
CA GLU A 135 -27.34 -15.12 0.94
C GLU A 135 -27.20 -16.59 1.35
N VAL A 136 -26.06 -17.20 1.01
CA VAL A 136 -25.76 -18.61 1.31
C VAL A 136 -25.69 -18.82 2.82
N LEU A 137 -25.00 -17.92 3.54
CA LEU A 137 -24.88 -17.97 4.99
C LEU A 137 -26.25 -17.82 5.68
N GLN A 138 -27.08 -16.89 5.21
CA GLN A 138 -28.44 -16.69 5.75
C GLN A 138 -29.33 -17.91 5.51
N GLN A 139 -29.27 -18.53 4.32
CA GLN A 139 -29.99 -19.78 4.04
C GLN A 139 -29.53 -20.92 4.97
N LEU A 140 -28.22 -21.08 5.17
CA LEU A 140 -27.69 -22.08 6.10
C LEU A 140 -28.09 -21.82 7.56
N ALA A 141 -28.17 -20.55 7.96
CA ALA A 141 -28.60 -20.16 9.30
C ALA A 141 -30.07 -20.48 9.58
N ILE A 142 -30.91 -20.57 8.55
CA ILE A 142 -32.34 -20.92 8.67
C ILE A 142 -32.57 -22.43 8.42
N SER A 143 -31.66 -23.08 7.70
CA SER A 143 -31.73 -24.51 7.39
C SER A 143 -31.68 -25.39 8.63
N SER A 144 -32.42 -26.50 8.60
CA SER A 144 -32.32 -27.59 9.56
C SER A 144 -31.18 -28.58 9.28
N GLU A 145 -30.50 -28.47 8.12
CA GLU A 145 -29.44 -29.42 7.72
C GLU A 145 -28.19 -29.33 8.62
N ILE A 146 -27.90 -28.15 9.18
CA ILE A 146 -26.75 -27.93 10.07
C ILE A 146 -27.09 -26.94 11.19
N LYS A 147 -26.46 -27.12 12.35
CA LYS A 147 -26.51 -26.15 13.45
C LYS A 147 -25.34 -25.17 13.34
N LEU A 148 -25.64 -23.88 13.23
CA LEU A 148 -24.66 -22.80 13.29
C LEU A 148 -24.65 -22.16 14.69
N ILE A 149 -23.47 -22.07 15.29
CA ILE A 149 -23.19 -21.40 16.57
C ILE A 149 -23.32 -19.90 16.39
N ASN A 150 -22.78 -19.34 15.30
CA ASN A 150 -22.83 -17.90 15.01
C ASN A 150 -24.09 -17.50 14.23
N ARG A 151 -25.19 -18.26 14.35
CA ARG A 151 -26.47 -18.00 13.66
C ARG A 151 -26.98 -16.58 13.91
N ASP A 152 -26.94 -16.13 15.16
CA ASP A 152 -27.47 -14.81 15.53
C ASP A 152 -26.69 -13.68 14.89
N ILE A 153 -25.38 -13.84 14.68
CA ILE A 153 -24.55 -12.88 13.94
C ILE A 153 -24.95 -12.87 12.46
N ILE A 154 -25.14 -14.05 11.86
CA ILE A 154 -25.48 -14.19 10.44
C ILE A 154 -26.87 -13.62 10.12
N LEU A 155 -27.82 -13.66 11.06
CA LEU A 155 -29.17 -13.11 10.87
C LEU A 155 -29.31 -11.65 11.33
N ASN A 156 -28.25 -11.06 11.89
CA ASN A 156 -28.28 -9.70 12.38
C ASN A 156 -28.03 -8.70 11.23
N VAL A 157 -29.01 -7.83 10.97
CA VAL A 157 -28.94 -6.82 9.89
C VAL A 157 -27.80 -5.83 10.12
N GLU A 158 -27.61 -5.39 11.36
CA GLU A 158 -26.57 -4.43 11.72
C GLU A 158 -25.15 -4.95 11.40
N PHE A 159 -24.87 -6.23 11.65
CA PHE A 159 -23.60 -6.85 11.28
C PHE A 159 -23.32 -6.76 9.77
N TRP A 160 -24.36 -6.93 8.93
CA TRP A 160 -24.20 -6.87 7.49
C TRP A 160 -23.95 -5.44 7.00
N ASN A 161 -24.65 -4.45 7.55
CA ASN A 161 -24.40 -3.04 7.25
C ASN A 161 -22.95 -2.68 7.64
N GLN A 162 -22.55 -3.04 8.86
CA GLN A 162 -21.21 -2.79 9.39
C GLN A 162 -20.08 -3.44 8.57
N ILE A 163 -20.24 -4.69 8.12
CA ILE A 163 -19.19 -5.35 7.31
C ILE A 163 -19.14 -4.80 5.88
N GLU A 164 -20.27 -4.33 5.34
CA GLU A 164 -20.32 -3.62 4.05
C GLU A 164 -19.63 -2.24 4.15
N GLU A 165 -19.77 -1.51 5.26
CA GLU A 165 -18.97 -0.31 5.52
C GLU A 165 -17.46 -0.62 5.57
N LEU A 166 -17.05 -1.71 6.25
CA LEU A 166 -15.65 -2.12 6.25
C LEU A 166 -15.13 -2.47 4.84
N GLN A 167 -15.98 -2.99 3.95
CA GLN A 167 -15.59 -3.27 2.57
C GLN A 167 -15.18 -1.99 1.83
N LEU A 168 -15.90 -0.89 2.03
CA LEU A 168 -15.57 0.42 1.45
C LEU A 168 -14.19 0.92 1.89
N ILE A 169 -13.77 0.58 3.11
CA ILE A 169 -12.43 0.92 3.63
C ILE A 169 -11.36 -0.02 3.08
N PHE A 170 -11.58 -1.35 3.12
CA PHE A 170 -10.51 -2.32 2.80
C PHE A 170 -10.27 -2.55 1.31
N ASN A 171 -11.26 -2.30 0.46
CA ASN A 171 -11.11 -2.43 -1.00
C ASN A 171 -10.06 -1.47 -1.59
N PRO A 172 -10.12 -0.15 -1.36
CA PRO A 172 -9.11 0.78 -1.89
C PRO A 172 -7.72 0.48 -1.34
N LEU A 173 -7.61 -0.05 -0.12
CA LEU A 173 -6.32 -0.48 0.46
C LEU A 173 -5.75 -1.72 -0.23
N SER A 174 -6.61 -2.68 -0.58
CA SER A 174 -6.20 -3.90 -1.29
C SER A 174 -5.76 -3.58 -2.72
N GLU A 175 -6.49 -2.68 -3.40
CA GLU A 175 -6.11 -2.17 -4.73
C GLU A 175 -4.78 -1.40 -4.66
N ALA A 176 -4.62 -0.54 -3.66
CA ALA A 176 -3.38 0.21 -3.45
C ALA A 176 -2.16 -0.71 -3.28
N ILE A 177 -2.28 -1.79 -2.49
CA ILE A 177 -1.22 -2.79 -2.35
C ILE A 177 -0.92 -3.43 -3.71
N GLY A 178 -1.94 -3.86 -4.45
CA GLY A 178 -1.75 -4.47 -5.77
C GLY A 178 -1.04 -3.56 -6.76
N LEU A 179 -1.34 -2.25 -6.76
CA LEU A 179 -0.66 -1.26 -7.61
C LEU A 179 0.79 -1.00 -7.18
N LEU A 180 1.09 -1.08 -5.88
CA LEU A 180 2.43 -0.86 -5.35
C LEU A 180 3.34 -2.09 -5.48
N GLU A 181 2.76 -3.29 -5.53
CA GLU A 181 3.48 -4.55 -5.69
C GLU A 181 3.66 -4.96 -7.17
N ALA A 182 2.98 -4.29 -8.10
CA ALA A 182 3.11 -4.58 -9.53
C ALA A 182 4.53 -4.26 -10.06
N ASP A 183 5.03 -5.08 -10.99
CA ASP A 183 6.37 -4.93 -11.59
C ASP A 183 6.57 -3.58 -12.31
N ASN A 184 5.49 -2.96 -12.77
CA ASN A 184 5.50 -1.67 -13.44
C ASN A 184 5.19 -0.49 -12.50
N SER A 185 5.19 -0.72 -11.18
CA SER A 185 4.96 0.33 -10.20
C SER A 185 6.10 1.35 -10.23
N THR A 186 5.76 2.61 -10.00
CA THR A 186 6.70 3.73 -10.09
C THR A 186 6.65 4.57 -8.83
N LEU A 187 7.79 5.13 -8.42
CA LEU A 187 7.89 5.98 -7.22
C LEU A 187 6.87 7.12 -7.20
N SER A 188 6.55 7.64 -8.37
CA SER A 188 5.60 8.72 -8.63
C SER A 188 4.14 8.36 -8.34
N ILE A 189 3.77 7.07 -8.30
CA ILE A 189 2.38 6.67 -7.99
C ILE A 189 2.06 6.84 -6.50
N VAL A 190 3.06 6.83 -5.62
CA VAL A 190 2.86 6.77 -4.16
C VAL A 190 2.00 7.93 -3.65
N PRO A 191 2.24 9.21 -4.00
CA PRO A 191 1.34 10.29 -3.60
C PRO A 191 -0.09 10.14 -4.12
N GLN A 192 -0.25 9.63 -5.34
CA GLN A 192 -1.57 9.39 -5.93
C GLN A 192 -2.33 8.30 -5.17
N ILE A 193 -1.65 7.23 -4.74
CA ILE A 193 -2.25 6.17 -3.92
C ILE A 193 -2.81 6.73 -2.62
N PHE A 194 -2.02 7.53 -1.89
CA PHE A 194 -2.50 8.14 -0.64
C PHE A 194 -3.66 9.12 -0.86
N LYS A 195 -3.64 9.90 -1.96
CA LYS A 195 -4.78 10.75 -2.33
C LYS A 195 -6.03 9.92 -2.62
N ASN A 196 -5.91 8.86 -3.40
CA ASN A 196 -7.04 7.98 -3.74
C ASN A 196 -7.64 7.33 -2.49
N ILE A 197 -6.80 6.77 -1.60
CA ILE A 197 -7.26 6.19 -0.33
C ILE A 197 -7.99 7.25 0.51
N LYS A 198 -7.43 8.46 0.61
CA LYS A 198 -8.04 9.57 1.34
C LYS A 198 -9.42 9.92 0.78
N THR A 199 -9.53 10.07 -0.54
CA THR A 199 -10.81 10.33 -1.22
C THR A 199 -11.82 9.21 -0.96
N SER A 200 -11.42 7.94 -1.14
CA SER A 200 -12.33 6.81 -0.91
C SER A 200 -12.85 6.73 0.53
N ILE A 201 -12.06 7.15 1.53
CA ILE A 201 -12.51 7.18 2.93
C ILE A 201 -13.43 8.39 3.19
N LEU A 202 -13.15 9.54 2.60
CA LEU A 202 -13.98 10.75 2.74
C LEU A 202 -15.34 10.64 2.02
N ASP A 203 -15.41 9.81 0.97
CA ASP A 203 -16.65 9.54 0.24
C ASP A 203 -17.60 8.59 1.01
N ILE A 204 -17.18 8.04 2.16
CA ILE A 204 -18.05 7.24 3.02
C ILE A 204 -18.95 8.16 3.84
N ASP A 205 -20.25 7.85 3.88
CA ASP A 205 -21.28 8.63 4.57
C ASP A 205 -20.89 9.02 6.01
N GLU A 206 -21.20 10.25 6.40
CA GLU A 206 -20.97 10.75 7.75
C GLU A 206 -21.73 9.91 8.80
N GLY A 207 -21.09 9.66 9.94
CA GLY A 207 -21.66 8.86 11.03
C GLY A 207 -21.49 7.34 10.89
N THR A 208 -20.89 6.86 9.80
CA THR A 208 -20.47 5.46 9.63
C THR A 208 -19.17 5.14 10.36
N ILE A 209 -18.84 3.86 10.49
CA ILE A 209 -17.57 3.41 11.08
C ILE A 209 -16.37 3.83 10.22
N GLY A 210 -16.59 3.97 8.91
CA GLY A 210 -15.55 4.34 7.95
C GLY A 210 -15.21 5.84 7.94
N ASN A 211 -16.15 6.70 8.28
CA ASN A 211 -15.93 8.14 8.37
C ASN A 211 -15.58 8.56 9.80
N ASN A 212 -14.35 8.25 10.21
CA ASN A 212 -13.85 8.47 11.55
C ASN A 212 -12.55 9.30 11.51
N THR A 213 -12.50 10.38 12.30
CA THR A 213 -11.31 11.24 12.44
C THR A 213 -10.04 10.46 12.76
N GLN A 214 -10.13 9.41 13.59
CA GLN A 214 -9.00 8.55 13.93
C GLN A 214 -8.43 7.81 12.71
N ILE A 215 -9.28 7.37 11.77
CA ILE A 215 -8.84 6.72 10.53
C ILE A 215 -8.03 7.70 9.67
N MET A 216 -8.49 8.95 9.58
CA MET A 216 -7.83 10.01 8.83
C MET A 216 -6.49 10.43 9.46
N GLU A 217 -6.43 10.52 10.78
CA GLU A 217 -5.18 10.77 11.52
C GLU A 217 -4.15 9.64 11.32
N LEU A 218 -4.60 8.39 11.38
CA LEU A 218 -3.76 7.23 11.08
C LEU A 218 -3.27 7.25 9.63
N LEU A 219 -4.14 7.57 8.67
CA LEU A 219 -3.75 7.68 7.26
C LEU A 219 -2.69 8.77 7.06
N GLU A 220 -2.88 9.96 7.64
CA GLU A 220 -1.95 11.07 7.50
C GLU A 220 -0.60 10.76 8.17
N SER A 221 -0.61 10.12 9.34
CA SER A 221 0.62 9.62 9.98
C SER A 221 1.38 8.65 9.07
N ARG A 222 0.68 7.69 8.45
CA ARG A 222 1.27 6.72 7.53
C ARG A 222 1.73 7.38 6.22
N LYS A 223 1.01 8.37 5.70
CA LYS A 223 1.41 9.19 4.55
C LYS A 223 2.74 9.88 4.82
N ASN A 224 2.90 10.52 5.98
CA ASN A 224 4.13 11.21 6.37
C ASN A 224 5.33 10.26 6.54
N MET A 225 5.07 8.99 6.91
CA MET A 225 6.10 7.96 6.93
C MET A 225 6.53 7.52 5.52
N ALA A 226 5.57 7.34 4.61
CA ALA A 226 5.82 6.82 3.26
C ALA A 226 6.40 7.88 2.32
N ILE A 227 5.79 9.06 2.27
CA ILE A 227 6.10 10.10 1.29
C ILE A 227 7.27 10.93 1.80
N LYS A 228 8.23 11.13 0.89
CA LYS A 228 9.44 11.94 1.04
C LYS A 228 9.60 12.79 -0.20
N GLU A 229 10.49 13.75 -0.17
CA GLU A 229 10.69 14.76 -1.20
C GLU A 229 10.96 14.14 -2.59
N TRP A 230 11.68 13.02 -2.65
CA TRP A 230 11.88 12.27 -3.90
C TRP A 230 10.59 11.68 -4.49
N HIS A 231 9.61 11.31 -3.67
CA HIS A 231 8.29 10.89 -4.15
C HIS A 231 7.50 12.07 -4.72
N LEU A 232 7.64 13.25 -4.09
CA LEU A 232 7.00 14.49 -4.53
C LEU A 232 7.58 14.90 -5.89
N LEU A 233 8.91 14.95 -6.00
CA LEU A 233 9.59 15.24 -7.25
C LEU A 233 9.23 14.21 -8.34
N ALA A 234 9.25 12.91 -8.02
CA ALA A 234 8.87 11.88 -8.97
C ALA A 234 7.44 12.06 -9.48
N ASN A 235 6.48 12.41 -8.61
CA ASN A 235 5.09 12.67 -9.01
C ASN A 235 4.95 13.96 -9.84
N LEU A 236 5.75 15.00 -9.53
CA LEU A 236 5.80 16.25 -10.30
C LEU A 236 6.24 16.00 -11.74
N ILE A 237 7.35 15.30 -11.94
CA ILE A 237 7.96 15.09 -13.27
C ILE A 237 7.39 13.90 -14.03
N ASP A 238 6.36 13.23 -13.49
CA ASP A 238 5.70 12.14 -14.18
C ASP A 238 4.64 12.65 -15.15
N PRO A 239 4.72 12.34 -16.46
CA PRO A 239 3.71 12.77 -17.44
C PRO A 239 2.29 12.32 -17.12
N ASN A 240 2.11 11.23 -16.37
CA ASN A 240 0.79 10.73 -15.99
C ASN A 240 0.19 11.47 -14.79
N PHE A 241 1.03 12.01 -13.91
CA PHE A 241 0.55 12.62 -12.65
C PHE A 241 0.71 14.13 -12.62
N LYS A 242 1.82 14.69 -13.11
CA LYS A 242 2.07 16.14 -13.19
C LYS A 242 1.80 16.89 -11.87
N GLY A 243 2.11 16.24 -10.74
CA GLY A 243 1.83 16.77 -9.41
C GLY A 243 0.35 16.80 -9.01
N ALA A 244 -0.58 16.22 -9.76
CA ALA A 244 -2.02 16.32 -9.50
C ALA A 244 -2.44 15.81 -8.11
N ALA A 245 -1.62 14.94 -7.51
CA ALA A 245 -1.82 14.45 -6.16
C ALA A 245 -1.35 15.41 -5.06
N LEU A 246 -0.55 16.42 -5.42
CA LEU A 246 0.22 17.22 -4.47
C LEU A 246 -0.45 18.57 -4.18
N THR A 247 -0.41 18.96 -2.90
CA THR A 247 -0.68 20.32 -2.45
C THR A 247 0.40 21.30 -2.93
N GLU A 248 0.12 22.60 -2.91
CA GLU A 248 1.10 23.63 -3.26
C GLU A 248 2.38 23.52 -2.42
N GLN A 249 2.25 23.27 -1.11
CA GLN A 249 3.38 23.06 -0.23
C GLN A 249 4.20 21.81 -0.60
N GLU A 250 3.55 20.71 -0.97
CA GLU A 250 4.23 19.49 -1.44
C GLU A 250 4.91 19.70 -2.80
N ARG A 251 4.30 20.47 -3.71
CA ARG A 251 4.92 20.85 -4.98
C ARG A 251 6.21 21.63 -4.75
N PHE A 252 6.16 22.66 -3.90
CA PHE A 252 7.33 23.45 -3.54
C PHE A 252 8.45 22.58 -2.93
N LYS A 253 8.10 21.64 -2.05
CA LYS A 253 9.08 20.68 -1.49
C LYS A 253 9.73 19.81 -2.56
N GLY A 254 8.94 19.30 -3.52
CA GLY A 254 9.46 18.50 -4.63
C GLY A 254 10.39 19.30 -5.54
N GLU A 255 10.04 20.54 -5.87
CA GLU A 255 10.87 21.45 -6.68
C GLU A 255 12.18 21.80 -5.98
N LYS A 256 12.11 22.20 -4.71
CA LYS A 256 13.30 22.48 -3.90
C LYS A 256 14.23 21.26 -3.84
N TYR A 257 13.66 20.06 -3.71
CA TYR A 257 14.44 18.83 -3.66
C TYR A 257 15.14 18.51 -4.97
N MET A 258 14.59 18.91 -6.12
CA MET A 258 15.29 18.79 -7.41
C MET A 258 16.65 19.49 -7.36
N GLU A 259 16.69 20.71 -6.81
CA GLU A 259 17.95 21.46 -6.66
C GLU A 259 18.92 20.79 -5.69
N GLU A 260 18.41 20.34 -4.54
CA GLU A 260 19.20 19.64 -3.53
C GLU A 260 19.82 18.36 -4.09
N TYR A 261 19.05 17.60 -4.85
CA TYR A 261 19.52 16.36 -5.47
C TYR A 261 20.52 16.62 -6.61
N MET A 262 20.34 17.70 -7.39
CA MET A 262 21.32 18.13 -8.40
C MET A 262 22.67 18.49 -7.78
N LYS A 263 22.68 19.15 -6.61
CA LYS A 263 23.92 19.44 -5.86
C LYS A 263 24.62 18.14 -5.43
N VAL A 264 23.84 17.20 -4.90
CA VAL A 264 24.33 15.87 -4.50
C VAL A 264 24.95 15.11 -5.69
N CYS A 265 24.36 15.21 -6.88
CA CYS A 265 24.88 14.56 -8.08
C CYS A 265 26.05 15.31 -8.74
N GLY A 266 26.45 16.48 -8.22
CA GLY A 266 27.49 17.33 -8.81
C GLY A 266 27.04 18.10 -10.06
N TYR A 267 25.76 18.05 -10.43
CA TYR A 267 25.22 18.73 -11.62
C TYR A 267 25.01 20.22 -11.41
N TRP A 268 24.99 20.68 -10.16
CA TRP A 268 24.71 22.08 -9.83
C TRP A 268 25.81 23.06 -10.28
N GLU A 269 27.07 22.63 -10.25
CA GLU A 269 28.23 23.48 -10.59
C GLU A 269 28.34 23.77 -12.08
N SER A 270 27.82 22.88 -12.92
CA SER A 270 27.77 23.10 -14.36
C SER A 270 26.56 23.96 -14.72
N LEU A 271 26.78 25.25 -15.03
CA LEU A 271 25.75 26.16 -15.52
C LEU A 271 24.99 25.60 -16.74
N GLU A 272 25.69 24.91 -17.65
CA GLU A 272 25.09 24.31 -18.84
C GLU A 272 24.08 23.22 -18.47
N ILE A 273 24.52 22.19 -17.73
CA ILE A 273 23.66 21.10 -17.24
C ILE A 273 22.48 21.65 -16.42
N ARG A 274 22.74 22.56 -15.48
CA ARG A 274 21.70 23.17 -14.65
C ARG A 274 20.65 23.89 -15.49
N SER A 275 21.08 24.70 -16.45
CA SER A 275 20.17 25.42 -17.35
C SER A 275 19.33 24.46 -18.19
N LYS A 276 19.92 23.37 -18.68
CA LYS A 276 19.20 22.34 -19.45
C LYS A 276 18.14 21.63 -18.62
N ILE A 277 18.44 21.26 -17.37
CA ILE A 277 17.48 20.60 -16.47
C ILE A 277 16.29 21.51 -16.20
N PHE A 278 16.53 22.77 -15.81
CA PHE A 278 15.44 23.72 -15.56
C PHE A 278 14.64 24.04 -16.82
N ALA A 279 15.28 24.19 -17.98
CA ALA A 279 14.58 24.39 -19.25
C ALA A 279 13.64 23.20 -19.54
N SER A 280 14.14 21.97 -19.41
CA SER A 280 13.32 20.76 -19.60
C SER A 280 12.17 20.65 -18.59
N TYR A 281 12.42 20.97 -17.31
CA TYR A 281 11.37 20.99 -16.29
C TYR A 281 10.29 22.04 -16.61
N ASN A 282 10.69 23.24 -17.03
CA ASN A 282 9.76 24.31 -17.40
C ASN A 282 8.95 23.97 -18.66
N GLU A 283 9.58 23.36 -19.67
CA GLU A 283 8.88 22.84 -20.85
C GLU A 283 7.85 21.78 -20.48
N PHE A 284 8.22 20.86 -19.59
CA PHE A 284 7.34 19.82 -19.08
C PHE A 284 6.11 20.42 -18.34
N ILE A 285 6.32 21.34 -17.40
CA ILE A 285 5.22 22.02 -16.68
C ILE A 285 4.33 22.78 -17.64
N ALA A 286 4.92 23.50 -18.60
CA ALA A 286 4.18 24.25 -19.62
C ALA A 286 3.44 23.33 -20.62
N CYS A 287 3.53 22.01 -20.46
CA CYS A 287 3.01 21.01 -21.40
C CYS A 287 3.50 21.23 -22.84
N LYS A 288 4.68 21.84 -23.00
CA LYS A 288 5.34 22.07 -24.27
C LYS A 288 6.27 20.87 -24.54
N GLY A 289 5.81 19.90 -25.34
CA GLY A 289 6.58 18.70 -25.69
C GLY A 289 5.76 17.41 -25.73
N ASN A 290 6.34 16.33 -26.27
CA ASN A 290 5.66 15.04 -26.44
C ASN A 290 6.10 14.04 -25.36
N TYR A 291 5.56 14.19 -24.15
CA TYR A 291 5.97 13.42 -22.95
C TYR A 291 5.22 12.08 -22.77
N ASN A 292 4.69 11.49 -23.85
CA ASN A 292 3.99 10.21 -23.77
C ASN A 292 4.95 9.06 -23.38
N ARG A 293 4.71 8.39 -22.23
CA ARG A 293 5.51 7.25 -21.72
C ARG A 293 5.78 6.16 -22.76
N ARG A 294 4.91 5.97 -23.77
CA ARG A 294 5.08 4.94 -24.81
C ARG A 294 6.33 5.11 -25.70
N LYS A 295 6.99 6.27 -25.70
CA LYS A 295 8.22 6.50 -26.50
C LYS A 295 9.52 6.41 -25.72
N TYR A 296 9.49 6.41 -24.39
CA TYR A 296 10.68 6.22 -23.56
C TYR A 296 10.79 4.74 -23.18
N LYS A 297 11.16 3.90 -24.15
CA LYS A 297 11.74 2.59 -23.82
C LYS A 297 13.11 2.87 -23.19
N PRO A 298 13.43 2.32 -22.01
CA PRO A 298 14.78 2.43 -21.48
C PRO A 298 15.75 1.77 -22.47
N LEU A 299 16.85 2.46 -22.74
CA LEU A 299 18.04 1.89 -23.40
C LEU A 299 18.61 0.75 -22.55
#